data_AF-A0A520MMP0-F1
#
_entry.id   AF-A0A520MMP0-F1
#
_cell.length_a   1.000
_cell.length_b   1.000
_cell.length_c   1.000
_cell.angle_alpha   90.00
_cell.angle_beta   90.00
_cell.angle_gamma   90.00
#
_symmetry.space_group_name_H-M   'P 1'
#
loop_
_entity.id
_entity.type
_entity.pdbx_description
1 polymer ?
#
loop_
_entity_poly.entity_id
_entity_poly.type
_entity_poly.pdbx_seq_one_letter_code
_entity_poly.pdbx_strand_id
1 'polypeptide(L)'
;MSTLEIHQFPCLDDNYGYLIHDPASGLTATIDTPEVDAINAALVEKNWSLDFIFNTHHHHDHAGGNLELKAQTQCEIIGPAADIDRIPGIDRAVSEGDTVMLGSWAFQVHDTPG
;
A
#
# COMPACT_ATOMS: atom_id res chain seq x y z
N MET A 1 19.68 13.16 0.88
CA MET A 1 18.60 12.17 0.69
C MET A 1 17.33 12.84 1.18
N SER A 2 16.25 12.81 0.40
CA SER A 2 14.91 13.17 0.89
C SER A 2 14.57 12.27 2.08
N THR A 3 13.66 12.70 2.96
CA THR A 3 13.14 11.87 4.04
C THR A 3 11.89 11.16 3.52
N LEU A 4 11.71 9.88 3.84
CA LEU A 4 10.45 9.18 3.58
C LEU A 4 9.35 9.84 4.40
N GLU A 5 8.31 10.33 3.74
CA GLU A 5 7.17 10.92 4.42
C GLU A 5 6.14 9.84 4.72
N ILE A 6 5.68 9.79 5.97
CA ILE A 6 4.65 8.85 6.42
C ILE A 6 3.45 9.67 6.87
N HIS A 7 2.29 9.40 6.28
CA HIS A 7 1.04 10.02 6.65
C HIS A 7 0.06 8.96 7.14
N GLN A 8 -0.18 8.97 8.45
CA GLN A 8 -1.23 8.18 9.08
C GLN A 8 -2.54 8.98 9.08
N PHE A 9 -3.65 8.31 8.78
CA PHE A 9 -4.99 8.89 8.80
C PHE A 9 -6.00 7.87 9.36
N PRO A 10 -7.09 8.34 10.00
CA PRO A 10 -8.14 7.46 10.48
C PRO A 10 -8.96 6.87 9.31
N CYS A 11 -9.40 5.64 9.45
CA CYS A 11 -10.33 4.97 8.54
C CYS A 11 -11.19 3.97 9.30
N LEU A 12 -12.34 3.60 8.73
CA LEU A 12 -13.35 2.77 9.39
C LEU A 12 -13.69 3.32 10.79
N ASP A 13 -13.98 2.46 11.77
CA ASP A 13 -14.34 2.89 13.13
C ASP A 13 -13.11 3.07 14.04
N ASP A 14 -12.09 2.22 13.91
CA ASP A 14 -10.91 2.21 14.78
C ASP A 14 -9.59 1.83 14.07
N ASN A 15 -9.57 1.80 12.73
CA ASN A 15 -8.38 1.48 11.95
C ASN A 15 -7.56 2.73 11.61
N TYR A 16 -6.30 2.49 11.25
CA TYR A 16 -5.42 3.51 10.66
C TYR A 16 -5.00 3.08 9.26
N GLY A 17 -5.16 3.98 8.30
CA GLY A 17 -4.51 3.90 7.01
C GLY A 17 -3.16 4.60 7.03
N TYR A 18 -2.24 4.17 6.17
CA TYR A 18 -0.93 4.78 6.02
C TYR A 18 -0.61 5.02 4.55
N LEU A 19 -0.21 6.24 4.24
CA LEU A 19 0.51 6.56 3.01
C LEU A 19 2.00 6.71 3.33
N ILE A 20 2.83 6.18 2.45
CA ILE A 20 4.27 6.44 2.42
C ILE A 20 4.64 7.11 1.10
N HIS A 21 5.43 8.18 1.16
CA HIS A 21 5.77 9.00 -0.01
C HIS A 21 7.27 9.27 -0.05
N ASP A 22 7.88 9.13 -1.22
CA ASP A 22 9.25 9.58 -1.47
C ASP A 22 9.25 10.91 -2.24
N PRO A 23 9.52 12.06 -1.59
CA PRO A 23 9.47 13.36 -2.24
C PRO A 23 10.46 13.52 -3.40
N ALA A 24 11.54 12.72 -3.42
CA ALA A 24 12.54 12.83 -4.49
C ALA A 24 12.05 12.22 -5.81
N SER A 25 11.29 11.13 -5.75
CA SER A 25 10.72 10.47 -6.93
C SER A 25 9.27 10.88 -7.20
N GLY A 26 8.57 11.38 -6.18
CA GLY A 26 7.13 11.65 -6.21
C GLY A 26 6.26 10.40 -6.05
N LEU A 27 6.87 9.23 -5.85
CA LEU A 27 6.15 7.97 -5.76
C LEU A 27 5.49 7.80 -4.37
N THR A 28 4.27 7.27 -4.37
CA THR A 28 3.52 7.00 -3.13
C THR A 28 3.00 5.57 -3.11
N ALA A 29 3.06 4.93 -1.94
CA ALA A 29 2.35 3.70 -1.66
C ALA A 29 1.32 3.88 -0.55
N THR A 30 0.18 3.21 -0.64
CA THR A 30 -0.67 2.95 0.53
C THR A 30 -0.29 1.61 1.14
N ILE A 31 -0.24 1.55 2.47
CA ILE A 31 -0.13 0.30 3.21
C ILE A 31 -1.54 -0.15 3.52
N ASP A 32 -1.91 -1.31 2.97
CA ASP A 32 -3.27 -1.84 2.99
C ASP A 32 -4.32 -0.88 2.37
N THR A 33 -5.54 -1.38 2.22
CA THR A 33 -6.68 -0.68 1.60
C THR A 33 -7.98 -0.81 2.40
N PRO A 34 -8.00 -0.38 3.69
CA PRO A 34 -9.17 -0.48 4.56
C PRO A 34 -10.40 0.27 4.04
N GLU A 35 -10.21 1.47 3.49
CA GLU A 35 -11.29 2.35 3.05
C GLU A 35 -10.84 3.26 1.90
N VAL A 36 -11.42 3.06 0.73
CA VAL A 36 -11.04 3.75 -0.52
C VAL A 36 -11.21 5.25 -0.41
N ASP A 37 -12.34 5.71 0.13
CA ASP A 37 -12.66 7.14 0.23
C ASP A 37 -11.69 7.88 1.16
N ALA A 38 -11.31 7.25 2.28
CA ALA A 38 -10.34 7.81 3.21
C ALA A 38 -8.94 7.92 2.58
N ILE A 39 -8.51 6.89 1.85
CA ILE A 39 -7.23 6.89 1.11
C ILE A 39 -7.22 8.01 0.06
N ASN A 40 -8.28 8.13 -0.73
CA ASN A 40 -8.41 9.18 -1.74
C ASN A 40 -8.42 10.59 -1.12
N ALA A 41 -9.12 10.78 0.00
CA ALA A 41 -9.13 12.05 0.72
C ALA A 41 -7.72 12.43 1.20
N ALA A 42 -6.97 11.47 1.77
CA ALA A 42 -5.60 11.66 2.22
C ALA A 42 -4.65 12.00 1.06
N LEU A 43 -4.76 11.31 -0.07
CA LEU A 43 -3.98 11.60 -1.29
C LEU A 43 -4.26 13.02 -1.80
N VAL A 44 -5.52 13.45 -1.82
CA VAL A 44 -5.92 14.81 -2.21
C VAL A 44 -5.39 15.87 -1.24
N GLU A 45 -5.52 15.65 0.08
CA GLU A 45 -5.00 16.57 1.09
C GLU A 45 -3.50 16.79 0.93
N LYS A 46 -2.76 15.72 0.66
CA LYS A 46 -1.30 15.76 0.47
C LYS A 46 -0.85 16.19 -0.91
N ASN A 47 -1.78 16.26 -1.88
CA ASN A 47 -1.48 16.44 -3.30
C ASN A 47 -0.48 15.39 -3.82
N TRP A 48 -0.75 14.12 -3.52
CA TRP A 48 0.01 12.95 -3.94
C TRP A 48 -0.80 12.08 -4.91
N SER A 49 -0.11 11.41 -5.85
CA SER A 49 -0.65 10.31 -6.65
C SER A 49 -0.35 8.97 -5.99
N LEU A 50 -1.17 7.95 -6.25
CA LEU A 50 -0.93 6.58 -5.76
C LEU A 50 -0.29 5.72 -6.84
N ASP A 51 0.87 5.15 -6.55
CA ASP A 51 1.64 4.34 -7.49
C ASP A 51 1.68 2.87 -7.09
N PHE A 52 1.59 2.58 -5.78
CA PHE A 52 1.66 1.22 -5.25
C PHE A 52 0.63 0.98 -4.14
N ILE A 53 0.19 -0.27 -4.04
CA ILE A 53 -0.46 -0.83 -2.85
C ILE A 53 0.47 -1.89 -2.28
N PHE A 54 0.84 -1.77 -1.01
CA PHE A 54 1.55 -2.82 -0.28
C PHE A 54 0.58 -3.46 0.71
N ASN A 55 0.10 -4.68 0.42
CA ASN A 55 -0.77 -5.41 1.34
C ASN A 55 0.06 -6.23 2.34
N THR A 56 -0.34 -6.17 3.60
CA THR A 56 0.23 -6.99 4.67
C THR A 56 -0.34 -8.40 4.67
N HIS A 57 -1.67 -8.53 4.49
CA HIS A 57 -2.39 -9.80 4.47
C HIS A 57 -3.76 -9.69 3.78
N HIS A 58 -4.50 -10.79 3.69
CA HIS A 58 -5.71 -10.94 2.87
C HIS A 58 -7.04 -10.53 3.51
N HIS A 59 -7.09 -10.14 4.79
CA HIS A 59 -8.38 -9.79 5.38
C HIS A 59 -9.00 -8.57 4.69
N HIS A 60 -10.34 -8.51 4.68
CA HIS A 60 -11.08 -7.54 3.88
C HIS A 60 -10.83 -6.09 4.32
N ASP A 61 -10.65 -5.85 5.60
CA ASP A 61 -10.25 -4.57 6.18
C ASP A 61 -8.81 -4.16 5.84
N HIS A 62 -8.05 -5.00 5.12
CA HIS A 62 -6.70 -4.70 4.65
C HIS A 62 -6.53 -4.79 3.13
N ALA A 63 -7.33 -5.60 2.44
CA ALA A 63 -7.23 -5.80 0.99
C ALA A 63 -8.53 -5.45 0.23
N GLY A 64 -9.56 -4.98 0.92
CA GLY A 64 -10.90 -4.77 0.37
C GLY A 64 -10.99 -3.69 -0.70
N GLY A 65 -10.18 -2.62 -0.58
CA GLY A 65 -10.15 -1.50 -1.53
C GLY A 65 -9.24 -1.70 -2.75
N ASN A 66 -8.50 -2.82 -2.83
CA ASN A 66 -7.44 -3.03 -3.82
C ASN A 66 -7.88 -2.79 -5.27
N LEU A 67 -8.90 -3.51 -5.73
CA LEU A 67 -9.31 -3.48 -7.13
C LEU A 67 -9.92 -2.14 -7.53
N GLU A 68 -10.63 -1.50 -6.59
CA GLU A 68 -11.23 -0.19 -6.83
C GLU A 68 -10.15 0.89 -6.96
N LEU A 69 -9.21 0.96 -6.02
CA LEU A 69 -8.09 1.90 -6.09
C LEU A 69 -7.24 1.66 -7.34
N LYS A 70 -6.96 0.41 -7.69
CA LYS A 70 -6.24 0.07 -8.92
C LYS A 70 -6.99 0.51 -10.17
N ALA A 71 -8.31 0.35 -10.23
CA ALA A 71 -9.10 0.85 -11.35
C ALA A 71 -9.01 2.38 -11.49
N GLN A 72 -9.00 3.11 -10.36
CA GLN A 72 -8.91 4.56 -10.33
C GLN A 72 -7.53 5.11 -10.68
N THR A 73 -6.46 4.43 -10.25
CA THR A 73 -5.10 4.98 -10.23
C THR A 73 -4.12 4.25 -11.14
N GLN A 74 -4.45 3.03 -11.56
CA GLN A 74 -3.55 2.11 -12.29
C GLN A 74 -2.28 1.74 -11.51
N CYS A 75 -2.33 1.82 -10.17
CA CYS A 75 -1.21 1.43 -9.31
C CYS A 75 -0.88 -0.08 -9.39
N GLU A 76 0.35 -0.42 -9.01
CA GLU A 76 0.81 -1.81 -8.86
C GLU A 76 0.46 -2.34 -7.47
N ILE A 77 -0.14 -3.54 -7.42
CA ILE A 77 -0.44 -4.22 -6.15
C ILE A 77 0.68 -5.22 -5.85
N ILE A 78 1.34 -5.01 -4.71
CA ILE A 78 2.39 -5.89 -4.18
C ILE A 78 1.86 -6.54 -2.91
N GLY A 79 1.96 -7.86 -2.83
CA GLY A 79 1.47 -8.62 -1.69
C GLY A 79 2.18 -9.96 -1.49
N PRO A 80 1.93 -10.65 -0.36
CA PRO A 80 2.60 -11.89 -0.03
C PRO A 80 2.25 -13.00 -1.01
N ALA A 81 3.26 -13.73 -1.48
CA ALA A 81 3.09 -14.85 -2.42
C ALA A 81 2.20 -15.96 -1.86
N ALA A 82 2.22 -16.15 -0.54
CA ALA A 82 1.35 -17.09 0.16
C ALA A 82 -0.14 -16.74 0.07
N ASP A 83 -0.50 -15.48 -0.22
CA ASP A 83 -1.88 -14.99 -0.34
C ASP A 83 -2.23 -14.59 -1.77
N ILE A 84 -1.49 -15.03 -2.77
CA ILE A 84 -1.75 -14.66 -4.17
C ILE A 84 -3.18 -14.98 -4.62
N ASP A 85 -3.76 -16.08 -4.13
CA ASP A 85 -5.14 -16.48 -4.42
C ASP A 85 -6.18 -15.82 -3.50
N ARG A 86 -5.75 -15.20 -2.39
CA ARG A 86 -6.61 -14.59 -1.36
C ARG A 86 -6.66 -13.06 -1.44
N ILE A 87 -5.63 -12.42 -1.99
CA ILE A 87 -5.56 -10.97 -2.23
C ILE A 87 -5.85 -10.71 -3.71
N PRO A 88 -7.02 -10.14 -4.04
CA PRO A 88 -7.36 -9.87 -5.43
C PRO A 88 -6.44 -8.82 -6.05
N GLY A 89 -5.92 -9.13 -7.24
CA GLY A 89 -5.26 -8.15 -8.11
C GLY A 89 -3.76 -7.97 -7.93
N ILE A 90 -3.09 -8.79 -7.11
CA ILE A 90 -1.61 -8.79 -6.98
C ILE A 90 -0.96 -8.84 -8.37
N ASP A 91 -0.11 -7.86 -8.65
CA ASP A 91 0.78 -7.83 -9.82
C ASP A 91 2.13 -8.45 -9.50
N ARG A 92 2.62 -8.23 -8.28
CA ARG A 92 3.91 -8.71 -7.80
C ARG A 92 3.77 -9.41 -6.46
N ALA A 93 3.98 -10.72 -6.49
CA ALA A 93 4.07 -11.55 -5.31
C ALA A 93 5.49 -11.49 -4.70
N VAL A 94 5.58 -11.36 -3.38
CA VAL A 94 6.85 -11.29 -2.62
C VAL A 94 6.85 -12.28 -1.44
N SER A 95 8.03 -12.71 -0.99
CA SER A 95 8.24 -13.65 0.12
C SER A 95 9.35 -13.17 1.08
N GLU A 96 9.55 -13.85 2.20
CA GLU A 96 10.66 -13.62 3.14
C GLU A 96 11.99 -13.30 2.44
N GLY A 97 12.62 -12.21 2.85
CA GLY A 97 13.93 -11.78 2.35
C GLY A 97 13.89 -11.03 1.02
N ASP A 98 12.74 -10.97 0.33
CA ASP A 98 12.57 -10.09 -0.83
C ASP A 98 12.67 -8.62 -0.43
N THR A 99 12.89 -7.78 -1.44
CA THR A 99 12.92 -6.33 -1.27
C THR A 99 11.91 -5.66 -2.21
N VAL A 100 11.11 -4.76 -1.64
CA VAL A 100 10.21 -3.86 -2.37
C VAL A 100 10.80 -2.45 -2.36
N MET A 101 10.66 -1.73 -3.47
CA MET A 101 11.24 -0.40 -3.64
C MET A 101 10.14 0.66 -3.70
N LEU A 102 10.38 1.81 -3.08
CA LEU A 102 9.63 3.05 -3.31
C LEU A 102 10.63 4.17 -3.60
N GLY A 103 10.81 4.49 -4.88
CA GLY A 103 11.87 5.41 -5.30
C GLY A 103 13.25 4.92 -4.85
N SER A 104 13.90 5.69 -3.97
CA SER A 104 15.22 5.31 -3.40
C SER A 104 15.16 4.44 -2.14
N TRP A 105 13.96 4.16 -1.62
CA TRP A 105 13.77 3.42 -0.37
C TRP A 105 13.57 1.93 -0.63
N ALA A 106 14.28 1.11 0.14
CA ALA A 106 14.20 -0.35 0.10
C ALA A 106 13.51 -0.88 1.37
N PHE A 107 12.47 -1.68 1.20
CA PHE A 107 11.71 -2.33 2.27
C PHE A 107 11.96 -3.83 2.22
N GLN A 108 12.42 -4.39 3.35
CA GLN A 108 12.62 -5.83 3.48
C GLN A 108 11.32 -6.52 3.85
N VAL A 109 11.00 -7.59 3.13
CA VAL A 109 9.82 -8.41 3.38
C VAL A 109 10.15 -9.44 4.45
N HIS A 110 9.30 -9.51 5.47
CA HIS A 110 9.36 -10.49 6.54
C HIS A 110 8.06 -11.26 6.63
N ASP A 111 8.13 -12.57 6.50
CA ASP A 111 7.00 -13.47 6.73
C ASP A 111 6.74 -13.54 8.24
N THR A 112 5.55 -13.11 8.65
CA THR A 112 5.13 -13.14 10.05
C THR A 112 3.84 -13.96 10.22
N PRO A 113 3.86 -15.29 9.96
CA PRO A 113 2.68 -16.13 10.12
C PRO A 113 2.29 -16.22 11.60
N GLY A 114 0.98 -16.18 11.89
CA GLY A 114 0.43 -16.23 13.23
C GLY A 114 -1.05 -15.93 13.27
#